data_AF-A0ABC8UP25-F1
#
_entry.id   AF-A0ABC8UP25-F1
#
_cell.length_a   1.000
_cell.length_b   1.000
_cell.length_c   1.000
_cell.angle_alpha   90.00
_cell.angle_beta   90.00
_cell.angle_gamma   90.00
#
_symmetry.space_group_name_H-M   'P 1'
#
loop_
_entity.id
_entity.type
_entity.pdbx_description
1 polymer ?
#
loop_
_entity_poly.entity_id
_entity_poly.type
_entity_poly.pdbx_seq_one_letter_code
_entity_poly.pdbx_strand_id
1 'polypeptide(L)'
;VRSLVALNLHNYGSGRNPWGNLKPDYLEKRGFVEAQADDGLLEIFGLKHGWHASFVMAELISAKHIAQAAALRLELRGGEWKEAFMQMDGEPWKLPMSKDYTTVVEIKRVPFQSVMISGE
;
A
#
# COMPACT_ATOMS: atom_id res chain seq x y z
N VAL A 1 -2.20 -10.63 8.08
CA VAL A 1 -1.88 -9.20 7.92
C VAL A 1 -2.97 -8.45 8.66
N ARG A 2 -2.61 -7.47 9.51
CA ARG A 2 -3.59 -6.65 10.25
C ARG A 2 -3.76 -5.25 9.68
N SER A 3 -2.79 -4.80 8.89
CA SER A 3 -2.87 -3.54 8.14
C SER A 3 -2.30 -3.75 6.75
N LEU A 4 -3.01 -3.25 5.74
CA LEU A 4 -2.56 -3.21 4.35
C LEU A 4 -2.15 -1.77 4.04
N VAL A 5 -1.05 -1.62 3.32
CA VAL A 5 -0.57 -0.32 2.87
C VAL A 5 -0.41 -0.40 1.35
N ALA A 6 -0.97 0.58 0.65
CA ALA A 6 -0.80 0.78 -0.78
C ALA A 6 -0.06 2.11 -0.98
N LEU A 7 1.04 2.09 -1.72
CA LEU A 7 1.86 3.27 -1.98
C LEU A 7 1.92 3.56 -3.47
N ASN A 8 1.85 4.85 -3.81
CA ASN A 8 2.21 5.36 -5.13
C ASN A 8 3.71 5.71 -5.24
N LEU A 9 4.46 5.50 -4.16
CA LEU A 9 5.89 5.76 -4.06
C LEU A 9 6.60 4.51 -3.55
N HIS A 10 7.88 4.36 -3.85
CA HIS A 10 8.72 3.27 -3.33
C HIS A 10 9.10 3.47 -1.84
N ASN A 11 8.67 4.57 -1.21
CA ASN A 11 9.02 4.89 0.16
C ASN A 11 7.81 5.17 1.06
N TYR A 12 7.99 4.89 2.35
CA TYR A 12 6.99 5.00 3.41
C TYR A 12 7.62 5.59 4.67
N GLY A 13 6.89 6.49 5.34
CA GLY A 13 7.21 6.99 6.68
C GLY A 13 8.66 7.43 6.85
N SER A 14 8.99 8.65 6.43
CA SER A 14 10.36 9.21 6.48
C SER A 14 11.34 8.60 5.46
N GLY A 15 10.86 8.24 4.26
CA GLY A 15 11.72 7.84 3.14
C GLY A 15 12.20 6.38 3.17
N ARG A 16 11.60 5.51 3.99
CA ARG A 16 12.03 4.11 4.12
C ARG A 16 11.49 3.26 2.99
N ASN A 17 12.27 2.32 2.46
CA ASN A 17 11.78 1.28 1.55
C ASN A 17 11.37 0.04 2.35
N PRO A 18 10.06 -0.22 2.56
CA PRO A 18 9.60 -1.24 3.51
C PRO A 18 10.00 -2.66 3.12
N TRP A 19 10.16 -2.96 1.83
CA TRP A 19 10.53 -4.28 1.32
C TRP A 19 11.98 -4.36 0.83
N GLY A 20 12.73 -3.26 0.95
CA GLY A 20 14.13 -3.17 0.55
C GLY A 20 14.37 -3.45 -0.94
N ASN A 21 15.59 -3.84 -1.25
CA ASN A 21 16.00 -4.18 -2.61
C ASN A 21 15.75 -5.67 -2.86
N LEU A 22 14.62 -5.97 -3.51
CA LEU A 22 14.29 -7.33 -3.91
C LEU A 22 15.28 -7.80 -4.98
N LYS A 23 15.74 -9.05 -4.87
CA LYS A 23 16.64 -9.66 -5.86
C LYS A 23 15.94 -9.77 -7.22
N PRO A 24 16.65 -9.61 -8.35
CA PRO A 24 16.08 -9.78 -9.70
C PRO A 24 15.28 -11.08 -9.86
N ASP A 25 15.84 -12.22 -9.45
CA ASP A 25 15.15 -13.52 -9.53
C ASP A 25 13.83 -13.56 -8.72
N TYR A 26 13.77 -12.81 -7.60
CA TYR A 26 12.54 -12.72 -6.81
C TYR A 26 11.49 -11.88 -7.52
N LEU A 27 11.91 -10.77 -8.15
CA LEU A 27 11.04 -9.91 -8.94
C LEU A 27 10.44 -10.70 -10.11
N GLU A 28 11.29 -11.36 -10.90
CA GLU A 28 10.87 -12.20 -12.03
C GLU A 28 9.89 -13.30 -11.59
N LYS A 29 10.24 -14.05 -10.54
CA LYS A 29 9.37 -15.11 -10.00
C LYS A 29 8.01 -14.60 -9.54
N ARG A 30 7.93 -13.35 -9.06
CA ARG A 30 6.68 -12.73 -8.60
C ARG A 30 5.95 -11.95 -9.69
N GLY A 31 6.57 -11.76 -10.86
CA GLY A 31 6.09 -10.83 -11.88
C GLY A 31 6.10 -9.38 -11.40
N PHE A 32 7.01 -9.04 -10.48
CA PHE A 32 7.17 -7.68 -9.98
C PHE A 32 8.18 -6.92 -10.86
N VAL A 33 7.98 -5.61 -10.94
CA VAL A 33 8.94 -4.67 -11.51
C VAL A 33 9.61 -3.87 -10.40
N GLU A 34 10.74 -3.24 -10.71
CA GLU A 34 11.35 -2.31 -9.78
C GLU A 34 10.39 -1.14 -9.52
N ALA A 35 10.20 -0.79 -8.25
CA ALA A 35 9.23 0.22 -7.84
C ALA A 35 9.63 1.60 -8.37
N GLN A 36 8.83 2.16 -9.27
CA GLN A 36 8.99 3.51 -9.78
C GLN A 36 7.75 4.35 -9.42
N ALA A 37 7.91 5.67 -9.35
CA ALA A 37 6.77 6.53 -9.02
C ALA A 37 5.96 6.97 -10.26
N ASP A 38 6.43 6.65 -11.47
CA ASP A 38 5.84 7.01 -12.76
C ASP A 38 5.43 5.80 -13.63
N ASP A 39 5.65 4.56 -13.18
CA ASP A 39 5.09 3.35 -13.82
C ASP A 39 3.55 3.26 -13.66
N GLY A 40 3.04 4.03 -12.69
CA GLY A 40 1.68 4.09 -12.19
C GLY A 40 1.13 2.74 -11.70
N LEU A 41 2.01 1.91 -11.16
CA LEU A 41 1.67 0.80 -10.31
C LEU A 41 1.61 1.28 -8.85
N LEU A 42 0.78 0.62 -8.06
CA LEU A 42 0.74 0.77 -6.61
C LEU A 42 1.49 -0.40 -5.98
N GLU A 43 2.37 -0.08 -5.04
CA GLU A 43 3.11 -1.04 -4.24
C GLU A 43 2.28 -1.45 -3.02
N ILE A 44 1.98 -2.73 -2.86
CA ILE A 44 1.07 -3.22 -1.82
C ILE A 44 1.83 -4.13 -0.87
N PHE A 45 1.94 -3.74 0.39
CA PHE A 45 2.57 -4.56 1.43
C PHE A 45 1.70 -4.66 2.69
N GLY A 46 2.02 -5.67 3.51
CA GLY A 46 1.26 -5.97 4.71
C GLY A 46 2.08 -5.87 5.99
N LEU A 47 1.47 -5.31 7.03
CA LEU A 47 1.99 -5.30 8.39
C LEU A 47 1.20 -6.29 9.27
N LYS A 48 1.91 -7.12 10.06
CA LYS A 48 1.27 -8.18 10.85
C LYS A 48 0.71 -7.70 12.18
N HIS A 49 1.42 -6.84 12.88
CA HIS A 49 1.07 -6.28 14.20
C HIS A 49 2.01 -5.10 14.52
N GLY A 50 1.76 -4.39 15.62
CA GLY A 50 2.54 -3.20 16.04
C GLY A 50 4.05 -3.43 16.06
N TRP A 51 4.53 -4.48 16.74
CA TRP A 51 5.97 -4.79 16.75
C TRP A 51 6.59 -5.04 15.36
N HIS A 52 5.86 -5.72 14.46
CA HIS A 52 6.32 -5.93 13.09
C HIS A 52 6.39 -4.60 12.34
N ALA A 53 5.41 -3.71 12.52
CA ALA A 53 5.47 -2.36 11.99
C ALA A 53 6.69 -1.60 12.54
N SER A 54 6.91 -1.60 13.85
CA SER A 54 8.07 -0.94 14.48
C SER A 54 9.40 -1.43 13.93
N PHE A 55 9.58 -2.75 13.76
CA PHE A 55 10.83 -3.30 13.22
C PHE A 55 11.04 -2.98 11.73
N VAL A 56 9.96 -2.96 10.93
CA VAL A 56 10.03 -2.46 9.55
C VAL A 56 10.41 -0.99 9.53
N MET A 57 9.76 -0.17 10.38
CA MET A 57 10.06 1.26 10.48
C MET A 57 11.45 1.55 11.06
N ALA A 58 12.09 0.61 11.74
CA ALA A 58 13.45 0.70 12.23
C ALA A 58 14.47 0.04 11.29
N GLU A 59 14.07 -0.42 10.10
CA GLU A 59 14.92 -1.14 9.12
C GLU A 59 15.59 -2.41 9.66
N LEU A 60 15.05 -2.98 10.75
CA LEU A 60 15.57 -4.23 11.31
C LEU A 60 15.08 -5.45 10.53
N ILE A 61 13.93 -5.33 9.87
CA ILE A 61 13.33 -6.38 9.02
C ILE A 61 12.62 -5.73 7.81
N SER A 62 12.43 -6.51 6.75
CA SER A 62 11.59 -6.11 5.61
C SER A 62 10.13 -6.53 5.81
N ALA A 63 9.20 -5.67 5.39
CA ALA A 63 7.82 -6.02 5.20
C ALA A 63 7.66 -7.02 4.05
N LYS A 64 6.54 -7.74 4.05
CA LYS A 64 6.19 -8.62 2.94
C LYS A 64 5.54 -7.79 1.83
N HIS A 65 6.24 -7.63 0.71
CA HIS A 65 5.66 -7.12 -0.53
C HIS A 65 4.66 -8.16 -1.07
N ILE A 66 3.39 -7.76 -1.21
CA ILE A 66 2.26 -8.67 -1.50
C ILE A 66 1.93 -8.65 -2.99
N ALA A 67 1.83 -7.47 -3.58
CA ALA A 67 1.43 -7.29 -4.97
C ALA A 67 1.82 -5.91 -5.51
N GLN A 68 1.87 -5.79 -6.83
CA GLN A 68 1.84 -4.54 -7.57
C GLN A 68 0.56 -4.51 -8.41
N ALA A 69 -0.11 -3.36 -8.48
CA ALA A 69 -1.33 -3.23 -9.28
C ALA A 69 -1.58 -1.80 -9.75
N ALA A 70 -2.11 -1.63 -10.97
CA ALA A 70 -2.52 -0.32 -11.50
C ALA A 70 -3.82 0.23 -10.86
N ALA A 71 -4.61 -0.66 -10.24
CA ALA A 71 -5.83 -0.31 -9.53
C ALA A 71 -6.10 -1.30 -8.39
N LEU A 72 -6.74 -0.83 -7.34
CA LEU A 72 -7.11 -1.59 -6.15
C LEU A 72 -8.60 -1.48 -5.89
N ARG A 73 -9.24 -2.61 -5.55
CA ARG A 73 -10.59 -2.64 -5.01
C ARG A 73 -10.56 -3.38 -3.69
N LEU A 74 -10.80 -2.65 -2.60
CA LEU A 74 -10.85 -3.18 -1.25
C LEU A 74 -12.30 -3.38 -0.85
N GLU A 75 -12.66 -4.63 -0.59
CA GLU A 75 -13.99 -5.00 -0.09
C GLU A 75 -13.92 -5.24 1.42
N LEU A 76 -14.51 -4.32 2.18
CA LEU A 76 -14.48 -4.30 3.63
C LEU A 76 -15.78 -4.87 4.18
N ARG A 77 -15.65 -5.92 5.00
CA ARG A 77 -16.76 -6.54 5.74
C ARG A 77 -16.44 -6.49 7.23
N GLY A 78 -16.98 -5.49 7.90
CA GLY A 78 -16.72 -5.22 9.31
C GLY A 78 -17.49 -6.12 10.28
N GLY A 79 -18.54 -6.83 9.83
CA GLY A 79 -19.46 -7.51 10.73
C GLY A 79 -20.15 -6.50 11.65
N GLU A 80 -19.90 -6.58 12.95
CA GLU A 80 -20.44 -5.62 13.93
C GLU A 80 -19.69 -4.27 13.96
N TRP A 81 -18.57 -4.15 13.26
CA TRP A 81 -17.78 -2.92 13.22
C TRP A 81 -18.45 -1.89 12.33
N LYS A 82 -18.67 -0.68 12.88
CA LYS A 82 -19.34 0.43 12.16
C LYS A 82 -18.38 1.32 11.38
N GLU A 83 -17.08 1.26 11.69
CA GLU A 83 -16.06 2.15 11.11
C GLU A 83 -14.76 1.36 10.87
N ALA A 84 -14.11 1.60 9.73
CA ALA A 84 -12.74 1.17 9.48
C ALA A 84 -11.79 2.34 9.66
N PHE A 85 -10.72 2.14 10.42
CA PHE A 85 -9.64 3.12 10.55
C PHE A 85 -8.76 3.09 9.31
N MET A 86 -8.64 4.24 8.66
CA MET A 86 -7.93 4.41 7.40
C MET A 86 -6.98 5.61 7.51
N GLN A 87 -5.99 5.66 6.62
CA GLN A 87 -5.06 6.78 6.50
C GLN A 87 -4.76 7.02 5.02
N MET A 88 -4.75 8.28 4.59
CA MET A 88 -4.38 8.69 3.23
C MET A 88 -3.37 9.83 3.34
N ASP A 89 -2.18 9.66 2.75
CA ASP A 89 -1.10 10.65 2.76
C ASP A 89 -0.74 11.22 4.14
N GLY A 90 -0.88 10.40 5.18
CA GLY A 90 -0.63 10.79 6.57
C GLY A 90 -1.89 11.22 7.34
N GLU A 91 -2.95 11.61 6.64
CA GLU A 91 -4.19 12.09 7.25
C GLU A 91 -5.09 10.91 7.67
N PRO A 92 -5.44 10.79 8.96
CA PRO A 92 -6.31 9.73 9.44
C PRO A 92 -7.76 10.04 9.08
N TRP A 93 -8.50 9.00 8.67
CA TRP A 93 -9.94 9.09 8.48
C TRP A 93 -10.64 7.80 8.91
N LYS A 94 -11.92 7.92 9.24
CA LYS A 94 -12.78 6.79 9.59
C LYS A 94 -13.75 6.56 8.46
N LEU A 95 -13.66 5.41 7.81
CA LEU A 95 -14.58 5.02 6.76
C LEU A 95 -15.81 4.35 7.39
N PRO A 96 -17.02 4.91 7.23
CA PRO A 96 -18.24 4.24 7.68
C PRO A 96 -18.42 2.90 6.97
N MET A 97 -18.77 1.86 7.73
CA MET A 97 -19.03 0.51 7.22
C MET A 97 -20.50 0.14 7.38
N SER A 98 -21.05 -0.49 6.36
CA SER A 98 -22.38 -1.09 6.45
C SER A 98 -22.33 -2.41 7.21
N LYS A 99 -23.35 -2.67 8.03
CA LYS A 99 -23.53 -3.96 8.70
C LYS A 99 -24.06 -5.03 7.73
N ASP A 100 -24.93 -4.62 6.82
CA ASP A 100 -25.67 -5.54 5.94
C ASP A 100 -25.02 -5.68 4.55
N TYR A 101 -24.22 -4.69 4.14
CA TYR A 101 -23.59 -4.65 2.81
C TYR A 101 -22.07 -4.54 2.91
N THR A 102 -21.38 -4.92 1.83
CA THR A 102 -19.93 -4.72 1.71
C THR A 102 -19.62 -3.26 1.42
N THR A 103 -18.75 -2.65 2.20
CA THR A 103 -18.20 -1.32 1.88
C THR A 103 -17.03 -1.48 0.93
N VAL A 104 -17.04 -0.75 -0.19
CA VAL A 104 -16.00 -0.84 -1.21
C VAL A 104 -15.18 0.45 -1.24
N VAL A 105 -13.86 0.31 -1.23
CA VAL A 105 -12.92 1.40 -1.52
C VAL A 105 -12.19 1.06 -2.81
N GLU A 106 -12.31 1.95 -3.81
CA GLU A 106 -11.58 1.82 -5.07
C GLU A 106 -10.45 2.84 -5.14
N ILE A 107 -9.25 2.37 -5.44
CA ILE A 107 -8.09 3.21 -5.78
C ILE A 107 -7.80 2.94 -7.25
N LYS A 108 -8.00 3.96 -8.09
CA LYS A 108 -7.80 3.84 -9.53
C LYS A 108 -7.28 5.15 -10.09
N ARG A 109 -6.59 5.06 -11.22
CA ARG A 109 -6.20 6.25 -11.97
C ARG A 109 -7.45 7.01 -12.44
N VAL A 110 -7.39 8.32 -12.31
CA VAL A 110 -8.40 9.25 -12.84
C VAL A 110 -7.88 9.90 -14.13
N PRO A 111 -8.75 10.48 -14.99
CA PRO A 111 -8.32 11.07 -16.26
C PRO A 111 -7.29 12.21 -16.13
N PHE A 112 -7.32 12.95 -15.02
CA PHE A 112 -6.40 14.06 -14.76
C PHE A 112 -5.32 13.63 -13.78
N GLN A 113 -4.11 13.40 -14.29
CA GLN A 113 -2.97 12.91 -13.52
C GLN A 113 -1.83 13.92 -13.49
N SER A 114 -1.13 13.98 -12.37
CA SER A 114 0.17 14.66 -12.28
C SER A 114 1.19 13.89 -13.10
N VAL A 115 1.97 14.60 -13.90
CA VAL A 115 3.07 14.03 -14.68
C VAL A 115 4.36 14.26 -13.91
N MET A 116 5.18 13.21 -13.78
CA MET A 116 6.52 13.36 -13.24
C MET A 116 7.40 14.05 -14.29
N ILE A 117 8.00 15.18 -13.94
CA ILE A 117 8.97 15.87 -14.79
C ILE A 117 10.35 15.39 -14.35
N SER A 118 11.08 14.73 -15.26
CA SER A 118 12.50 14.45 -15.03
C SER A 118 13.29 15.76 -15.10
N GLY A 119 14.03 16.09 -14.05
CA GLY A 119 15.02 17.16 -14.11
C GLY A 119 16.24 16.68 -14.89
N GLU A 120 16.53 17.32 -16.03
CA GLU A 120 17.90 17.37 -16.56
C GLU A 120 18.77 18.29 -15.68
#